data_AF-A0A2A4QPF0-F1
#
_entry.id   AF-A0A2A4QPF0-F1
#
_cell.length_a   1.000
_cell.length_b   1.000
_cell.length_c   1.000
_cell.angle_alpha   90.00
_cell.angle_beta   90.00
_cell.angle_gamma   90.00
#
_symmetry.space_group_name_H-M   'P 1'
#
loop_
_entity.id
_entity.type
_entity.pdbx_description
1 polymer ?
#
loop_
_entity_poly.entity_id
_entity_poly.type
_entity_poly.pdbx_seq_one_letter_code
_entity_poly.pdbx_strand_id
1 'polypeptide(L)'
;MKGNHFDQLGATPEYSDEMKAQFDKRDELIHRVFEQSEAGRDLLIMWQDALIMTPTAQPGDDLLTVGLNEGKKSFIRNIITTIRKVET
;
A
#
# COMPACT_ATOMS: atom_id res chain seq x y z
N MET A 1 -11.64 39.09 -8.88
CA MET A 1 -12.08 37.87 -8.18
C MET A 1 -10.94 36.88 -8.23
N LYS A 2 -10.24 36.65 -7.11
CA LYS A 2 -9.17 35.65 -7.02
C LYS A 2 -9.83 34.31 -6.68
N GLY A 3 -9.74 33.35 -7.59
CA GLY A 3 -10.25 31.98 -7.37
C GLY A 3 -9.51 31.33 -6.20
N ASN A 4 -10.26 30.69 -5.31
CA ASN A 4 -9.75 30.01 -4.13
C ASN A 4 -8.92 28.79 -4.54
N HIS A 5 -7.72 28.68 -3.98
CA HIS A 5 -6.79 27.56 -4.15
C HIS A 5 -7.32 26.23 -3.58
N PHE A 6 -8.48 26.25 -2.92
CA PHE A 6 -9.09 25.12 -2.21
C PHE A 6 -9.93 24.19 -3.10
N ASP A 7 -10.32 24.61 -4.31
CA ASP A 7 -11.15 23.78 -5.21
C ASP A 7 -10.36 22.68 -5.94
N GLN A 8 -9.03 22.65 -5.78
CA GLN A 8 -8.16 21.66 -6.44
C GLN A 8 -7.89 20.39 -5.61
N LEU A 9 -8.39 20.30 -4.38
CA LEU A 9 -8.19 19.13 -3.50
C LEU A 9 -9.16 17.97 -3.76
N GLY A 10 -10.09 18.12 -4.70
CA GLY A 10 -11.04 17.07 -5.10
C GLY A 10 -10.68 16.32 -6.38
N ALA A 11 -9.56 16.66 -7.04
CA ALA A 11 -9.13 15.97 -8.25
C ALA A 11 -8.55 14.60 -7.89
N THR A 12 -9.36 13.56 -7.98
CA THR A 12 -8.83 12.19 -8.12
C THR A 12 -7.85 12.19 -9.28
N PRO A 13 -6.60 11.72 -9.11
CA PRO A 13 -5.67 11.61 -10.23
C PRO A 13 -6.33 10.76 -11.32
N GLU A 14 -6.63 11.37 -12.47
CA GLU A 14 -7.06 10.62 -13.64
C GLU A 14 -5.82 9.87 -14.17
N TYR A 15 -5.73 8.60 -13.82
CA TYR A 15 -4.71 7.70 -14.36
C TYR A 15 -4.98 7.45 -15.83
N SER A 16 -3.93 7.51 -16.66
CA SER A 16 -4.02 7.05 -18.04
C SER A 16 -4.34 5.56 -18.11
N ASP A 17 -4.92 5.11 -19.21
CA ASP A 17 -5.27 3.70 -19.38
C ASP A 17 -4.02 2.79 -19.37
N GLU A 18 -2.88 3.31 -19.82
CA GLU A 18 -1.58 2.62 -19.73
C GLU A 18 -1.13 2.45 -18.27
N MET A 19 -1.33 3.47 -17.42
CA MET A 19 -1.03 3.36 -15.99
C MET A 19 -1.94 2.34 -15.30
N LYS A 20 -3.24 2.34 -15.63
CA LYS A 20 -4.19 1.35 -15.10
C LYS A 20 -3.77 -0.07 -15.47
N ALA A 21 -3.46 -0.33 -16.74
CA ALA A 21 -3.01 -1.65 -17.19
C ALA A 21 -1.72 -2.11 -16.49
N GLN A 22 -0.79 -1.19 -16.20
CA GLN A 22 0.40 -1.52 -15.41
C GLN A 22 0.06 -1.87 -13.95
N PHE A 23 -0.90 -1.18 -13.34
CA PHE A 23 -1.37 -1.50 -11.99
C PHE A 23 -2.05 -2.87 -11.97
N ASP A 24 -2.94 -3.16 -12.91
CA ASP A 24 -3.65 -4.44 -12.99
C ASP A 24 -2.68 -5.62 -13.16
N LYS A 25 -1.67 -5.46 -14.04
CA LYS A 25 -0.62 -6.47 -14.23
C LYS A 25 0.21 -6.68 -12.96
N ARG A 26 0.52 -5.60 -12.25
CA ARG A 26 1.27 -5.69 -10.99
C ARG A 26 0.45 -6.43 -9.93
N ASP A 27 -0.84 -6.14 -9.85
CA ASP A 27 -1.74 -6.81 -8.92
C ASP A 27 -1.77 -8.32 -9.21
N GLU A 28 -2.00 -8.72 -10.46
CA GLU A 28 -1.99 -10.13 -10.88
C GLU A 28 -0.70 -10.88 -10.47
N LEU A 29 0.47 -10.26 -10.64
CA LEU A 29 1.75 -10.87 -10.27
C LEU A 29 1.90 -11.05 -8.75
N ILE A 30 1.43 -10.08 -7.97
CA ILE A 30 1.42 -10.17 -6.51
C ILE A 30 0.57 -11.38 -6.08
N HIS A 31 -0.65 -11.52 -6.62
CA HIS A 31 -1.49 -12.68 -6.33
C HIS A 31 -0.81 -14.00 -6.62
N ARG A 32 -0.24 -14.15 -7.82
CA ARG A 32 0.42 -15.41 -8.22
C ARG A 32 1.55 -15.80 -7.27
N VAL A 33 2.34 -14.84 -6.82
CA VAL A 33 3.47 -15.10 -5.91
C VAL A 33 2.98 -15.51 -4.51
N PHE A 34 2.00 -14.80 -3.98
CA PHE A 34 1.63 -14.93 -2.58
C PHE A 34 0.54 -15.96 -2.31
N GLU A 35 -0.40 -16.17 -3.23
CA GLU A 35 -1.52 -17.11 -3.03
C GLU A 35 -1.13 -18.56 -3.38
N GLN A 36 -0.19 -18.75 -4.32
CA GLN A 36 0.19 -20.08 -4.79
C GLN A 36 1.33 -20.73 -3.99
N SER A 37 1.99 -20.00 -3.08
CA SER A 37 3.09 -20.53 -2.28
C SER A 37 2.80 -20.47 -0.79
N GLU A 38 3.07 -21.57 -0.07
CA GLU A 38 2.92 -21.65 1.40
C GLU A 38 3.76 -20.57 2.09
N ALA A 39 5.02 -20.40 1.67
CA ALA A 39 5.90 -19.35 2.17
C ALA A 39 5.36 -17.93 1.90
N GLY A 40 4.66 -17.71 0.79
CA GLY A 40 3.99 -16.45 0.49
C GLY A 40 2.86 -16.17 1.49
N ARG A 41 2.03 -17.16 1.78
CA ARG A 41 0.95 -17.06 2.76
C ARG A 41 1.48 -16.79 4.17
N ASP A 42 2.54 -17.50 4.59
CA ASP A 42 3.18 -17.28 5.88
C ASP A 42 3.74 -15.86 6.01
N LEU A 43 4.37 -15.34 4.95
CA LEU A 43 4.89 -13.99 4.92
C LEU A 43 3.77 -12.94 5.07
N LEU A 44 2.60 -13.17 4.47
CA LEU A 44 1.44 -12.28 4.66
C LEU A 44 0.95 -12.25 6.09
N ILE A 45 0.91 -13.40 6.77
CA ILE A 45 0.49 -13.48 8.18
C ILE A 45 1.46 -12.69 9.05
N MET A 46 2.78 -12.91 8.89
CA MET A 46 3.79 -12.16 9.62
C MET A 46 3.71 -10.64 9.37
N TRP A 47 3.42 -10.24 8.13
CA TRP A 47 3.24 -8.84 7.77
C TRP A 47 1.96 -8.23 8.36
N GLN A 48 0.85 -8.98 8.42
CA GLN A 48 -0.38 -8.55 9.08
C GLN A 48 -0.14 -8.32 10.58
N ASP A 49 0.59 -9.23 11.24
CA ASP A 49 0.91 -9.08 12.66
C ASP A 49 1.80 -7.85 12.92
N ALA A 50 2.80 -7.62 12.06
CA ALA A 50 3.69 -6.46 12.15
C ALA A 50 2.95 -5.11 12.00
N LEU A 51 1.87 -5.07 11.22
CA LEU A 51 1.03 -3.88 11.07
C LEU A 51 0.28 -3.51 12.36
N ILE A 52 -0.15 -4.51 13.14
CA ILE A 52 -0.96 -4.33 14.35
C ILE A 52 -0.07 -3.96 15.54
N MET A 53 1.10 -4.58 15.66
CA MET A 53 1.88 -4.54 16.90
C MET A 53 2.93 -3.43 16.97
N THR A 54 3.30 -2.80 15.85
CA THR A 54 4.45 -1.89 15.83
C THR A 54 3.99 -0.43 15.84
N PRO A 55 4.27 0.39 16.86
CA PRO A 55 4.09 1.83 16.76
C PRO A 55 5.03 2.40 15.69
N THR A 56 4.57 3.36 14.90
CA THR A 56 5.40 3.90 13.80
C THR A 56 6.52 4.82 14.27
N ALA A 57 6.26 5.56 15.35
CA ALA A 57 7.22 6.43 15.99
C ALA A 57 7.53 5.90 17.38
N GLN A 58 8.81 5.75 17.67
CA GLN A 58 9.32 5.47 19.01
C GLN A 58 9.97 6.74 19.60
N PRO A 59 10.05 6.86 20.95
CA PRO A 59 10.77 7.96 21.57
C PRO A 59 12.24 7.98 21.12
N GLY A 60 12.66 9.09 20.51
CA GLY A 60 14.02 9.29 20.01
C GLY A 60 14.22 9.03 18.52
N ASP A 61 13.19 8.57 17.79
CA ASP A 61 13.27 8.43 16.34
C ASP A 61 13.33 9.80 15.65
N ASP A 62 14.15 9.89 14.59
CA ASP A 62 14.12 11.03 13.68
C ASP A 62 12.92 10.95 12.70
N LEU A 63 12.56 12.10 12.13
CA LEU A 63 11.42 12.20 11.21
C LEU A 63 11.56 11.32 9.96
N LEU A 64 12.78 11.04 9.52
CA LEU A 64 13.03 10.19 8.36
C LEU A 64 12.69 8.73 8.69
N THR A 65 13.12 8.26 9.86
CA THR A 65 12.88 6.90 10.36
C THR A 65 11.39 6.64 10.53
N VAL A 66 10.67 7.59 11.12
CA VAL A 66 9.20 7.53 11.25
C VAL A 66 8.55 7.46 9.86
N GLY A 67 8.99 8.31 8.92
CA GLY A 67 8.47 8.33 7.55
C GLY A 67 8.70 7.02 6.79
N LEU A 68 9.88 6.41 6.93
CA LEU A 68 10.20 5.12 6.34
C LEU A 68 9.33 3.99 6.92
N ASN A 69 9.07 4.02 8.23
CA ASN A 69 8.23 3.03 8.89
C ASN A 69 6.75 3.16 8.46
N GLU A 70 6.22 4.38 8.32
CA GLU A 70 4.88 4.59 7.75
C GLU A 70 4.82 4.08 6.30
N GLY A 71 5.84 4.39 5.49
CA GLY A 71 5.93 3.94 4.10
C GLY A 71 5.89 2.42 3.96
N LYS A 72 6.63 1.70 4.81
CA LYS A 72 6.61 0.22 4.86
C LYS A 72 5.24 -0.32 5.22
N LYS A 73 4.57 0.26 6.22
CA LYS A 73 3.21 -0.16 6.59
C LYS A 73 2.21 0.07 5.48
N SER A 74 2.28 1.22 4.80
CA SER A 74 1.45 1.53 3.64
C SER A 74 1.65 0.52 2.51
N PHE A 75 2.91 0.19 2.20
CA PHE A 75 3.24 -0.85 1.22
C PHE A 75 2.62 -2.20 1.58
N ILE A 76 2.78 -2.66 2.81
CA ILE A 76 2.20 -3.94 3.27
C ILE A 76 0.67 -3.94 3.14
N ARG A 77 -0.01 -2.86 3.55
CA ARG A 77 -1.48 -2.75 3.41
C ARG A 77 -1.93 -2.84 1.96
N ASN A 78 -1.19 -2.22 1.05
CA ASN A 78 -1.49 -2.27 -0.38
C ASN A 78 -1.38 -3.71 -0.92
N ILE A 79 -0.32 -4.43 -0.58
CA ILE A 79 -0.15 -5.84 -0.97
C ILE A 79 -1.30 -6.71 -0.46
N ILE A 80 -1.68 -6.58 0.82
CA ILE A 80 -2.80 -7.35 1.40
C ILE A 80 -4.12 -6.99 0.72
N THR A 81 -4.33 -5.71 0.40
CA THR A 81 -5.57 -5.24 -0.24
C THR A 81 -5.68 -5.77 -1.67
N THR A 82 -4.57 -5.72 -2.43
CA THR A 82 -4.47 -6.37 -3.74
C THR A 82 -4.90 -7.82 -3.58
N ILE A 83 -4.24 -8.59 -2.70
CA ILE A 83 -4.49 -10.02 -2.49
C ILE A 83 -5.97 -10.34 -2.17
N ARG A 84 -6.68 -9.45 -1.48
CA ARG A 84 -8.11 -9.65 -1.20
C ARG A 84 -9.04 -9.30 -2.35
N LYS A 85 -8.65 -8.39 -3.25
CA LYS A 85 -9.53 -7.89 -4.33
C LYS A 85 -9.76 -8.89 -5.46
N VAL A 86 -8.81 -9.78 -5.75
CA VAL A 86 -9.03 -10.85 -6.75
C VAL A 86 -9.78 -12.04 -6.15
N GLU A 87 -9.84 -12.17 -4.82
CA GLU A 87 -10.61 -13.22 -4.14
C GLU A 87 -12.13 -12.92 -4.04
N THR A 88 -12.54 -11.67 -4.31
CA THR A 88 -13.96 -11.21 -4.34
C THR A 88 -14.51 -11.08 -5.74
#